data_AF-A0A4R8HMU7-F1
#
_entry.id   AF-A0A4R8HMU7-F1
#
_cell.length_a   1.000
_cell.length_b   1.000
_cell.length_c   1.000
_cell.angle_alpha   90.00
_cell.angle_beta   90.00
_cell.angle_gamma   90.00
#
_symmetry.space_group_name_H-M   'P 1'
#
loop_
_entity.id
_entity.type
_entity.pdbx_description
1 polymer ?
#
loop_
_entity_poly.entity_id
_entity_poly.type
_entity_poly.pdbx_seq_one_letter_code
_entity_poly.pdbx_strand_id
1 'polypeptide(L)'
;MSGGLRTSGEARHGDRLLEDRRKIGAFYTPEPLSEILSNWAIRSSTDTVLEPSFGGCGFLQSAKKRLTDLGCHEPRQQIYGCDVDPVAFTYLAEIFSGPVDLKRFVQTDFLDMQHSGEWPGRFSTILANPPYIPYQEICTERRQSLSNRSWAIEGVSGRASLWAYFVAHALSFLEDKGRMAWVLPGAFLQADYGQSIRTYLATNFRRVAAFVLRERIFLEAGTDEETVILLADGYRDNCSSSQIELGEAQTFGKLSQLIDKWDSGVWRGRPADGRPAALCLSNAEHRLFTKLAESGACKKLGEIASVRIGLVTGANDFFVLTEEKRKAVGLENSDCKPILAKLVAAPGASLTLQDHARYLALGGRGHLVDSDGKTGGPGIEAYLKTFPDEQRESISTFKKRQIWSKIDDGKIPDAFFPVMHQFGPRLILNPDGLTCTNTIHRVYFKESMSILYQWQLAAVSILTTFSQLSAELVGRRYGSGVLKHEPREAEEIMILLPKVKASTLDKAFRAIDKDLRASDRSSAMQRADALIYGATLQDDWKAVSARLSRILERVRRRRRPNRSLKKASHGC
;
A
#
# COMPACT_ATOMS: atom_id res chain seq x y z
N MET A 1 11.46 -10.62 51.43
CA MET A 1 12.26 -10.54 50.19
C MET A 1 12.19 -11.90 49.52
N SER A 2 11.24 -12.11 48.62
CA SER A 2 11.08 -13.36 47.88
C SER A 2 11.20 -13.03 46.39
N GLY A 3 12.38 -13.30 45.83
CA GLY A 3 12.64 -13.20 44.40
C GLY A 3 12.01 -14.40 43.68
N GLY A 4 11.09 -14.12 42.75
CA GLY A 4 10.59 -15.11 41.80
C GLY A 4 11.41 -15.05 40.51
N LEU A 5 12.14 -16.12 40.21
CA LEU A 5 12.69 -16.36 38.87
C LEU A 5 11.53 -16.45 37.87
N ARG A 6 11.45 -15.51 36.93
CA ARG A 6 10.66 -15.70 35.70
C ARG A 6 11.47 -16.56 34.74
N THR A 7 10.92 -17.71 34.39
CA THR A 7 11.48 -18.73 33.51
C THR A 7 11.62 -18.22 32.08
N SER A 8 12.84 -18.27 31.54
CA SER A 8 13.23 -17.87 30.18
C SER A 8 12.66 -18.75 29.04
N GLY A 9 11.85 -19.76 29.38
CA GLY A 9 11.24 -20.70 28.42
C GLY A 9 9.93 -20.20 27.79
N GLU A 10 9.09 -19.49 28.55
CA GLU A 10 7.77 -19.02 28.07
C GLU A 10 7.89 -17.90 27.04
N ALA A 11 8.87 -17.00 27.21
CA ALA A 11 9.13 -15.92 26.27
C ALA A 11 9.58 -16.44 24.88
N ARG A 12 10.40 -17.51 24.85
CA ARG A 12 10.86 -18.13 23.58
C ARG A 12 9.78 -18.97 22.88
N HIS A 13 8.80 -19.50 23.62
CA HIS A 13 7.69 -20.26 23.05
C HIS A 13 6.61 -19.34 22.47
N GLY A 14 6.33 -18.21 23.15
CA GLY A 14 5.44 -17.16 22.65
C GLY A 14 5.94 -16.51 21.37
N ASP A 15 7.25 -16.22 21.27
CA ASP A 15 7.86 -15.67 20.05
C ASP A 15 7.78 -16.65 18.86
N ARG A 16 7.96 -17.96 19.09
CA ARG A 16 7.84 -18.98 18.03
C ARG A 16 6.39 -19.13 17.52
N LEU A 17 5.41 -19.13 18.43
CA LEU A 17 3.99 -19.16 18.08
C LEU A 17 3.56 -17.89 17.33
N LEU A 18 4.09 -16.71 17.70
CA LEU A 18 3.86 -15.46 16.99
C LEU A 18 4.52 -15.44 15.60
N GLU A 19 5.73 -15.99 15.48
CA GLU A 19 6.41 -16.17 14.19
C GLU A 19 5.66 -17.15 13.28
N ASP A 20 5.19 -18.28 13.82
CA ASP A 20 4.45 -19.28 13.05
C ASP A 20 3.04 -18.77 12.67
N ARG A 21 2.36 -17.99 13.54
CA ARG A 21 1.12 -17.25 13.21
C ARG A 21 1.32 -16.24 12.08
N ARG A 22 2.46 -15.54 12.06
CA ARG A 22 2.82 -14.61 10.97
C ARG A 22 3.08 -15.35 9.66
N LYS A 23 3.71 -16.52 9.69
CA LYS A 23 4.00 -17.33 8.49
C LYS A 23 2.74 -17.82 7.78
N ILE A 24 1.67 -18.10 8.52
CA ILE A 24 0.36 -18.48 7.95
C ILE A 24 -0.59 -17.28 7.76
N GLY A 25 -0.20 -16.07 8.18
CA GLY A 25 -1.02 -14.86 8.08
C GLY A 25 -2.28 -14.88 8.94
N ALA A 26 -2.30 -15.66 10.03
CA ALA A 26 -3.48 -15.81 10.91
C ALA A 26 -3.61 -14.62 11.87
N PHE A 27 -4.59 -13.75 11.60
CA PHE A 27 -5.00 -12.68 12.50
C PHE A 27 -6.42 -12.97 13.00
N TYR A 28 -6.59 -13.13 14.32
CA TYR A 28 -7.92 -13.41 14.87
C TYR A 28 -8.79 -12.16 14.90
N THR A 29 -10.01 -12.27 14.38
CA THR A 29 -11.00 -11.20 14.37
C THR A 29 -11.51 -10.95 15.79
N PRO A 30 -11.45 -9.72 16.32
CA PRO A 30 -12.03 -9.42 17.62
C PRO A 30 -13.54 -9.67 17.66
N GLU A 31 -14.04 -10.19 18.78
CA GLU A 31 -15.46 -10.56 18.98
C GLU A 31 -16.44 -9.42 18.64
N PRO A 32 -16.25 -8.15 19.07
CA PRO A 32 -17.17 -7.08 18.69
C PRO A 32 -17.29 -6.90 17.17
N LEU A 33 -16.21 -7.14 16.42
CA LEU A 33 -16.21 -7.02 14.98
C LEU A 33 -16.92 -8.20 14.32
N SER A 34 -16.64 -9.44 14.75
CA SER A 34 -17.32 -10.62 14.20
C SER A 34 -18.83 -10.58 14.48
N GLU A 35 -19.25 -10.08 15.64
CA GLU A 35 -20.66 -9.88 15.97
C GLU A 35 -21.34 -8.85 15.07
N ILE A 36 -20.78 -7.66 14.91
CA ILE A 36 -21.35 -6.60 14.05
C ILE A 36 -21.59 -7.13 12.63
N LEU A 37 -20.60 -7.83 12.06
CA LEU A 37 -20.67 -8.34 10.70
C LEU A 37 -21.62 -9.53 10.57
N SER A 38 -21.64 -10.45 11.54
CA SER A 38 -22.57 -11.58 11.55
C SER A 38 -24.02 -11.12 11.69
N ASN A 39 -24.29 -10.11 12.53
CA ASN A 39 -25.61 -9.53 12.73
C ASN A 39 -26.18 -8.91 11.45
N TRP A 40 -25.32 -8.26 10.66
CA TRP A 40 -25.70 -7.69 9.37
C TRP A 40 -25.91 -8.76 8.30
N ALA A 41 -25.00 -9.73 8.21
CA ALA A 41 -24.99 -10.69 7.10
C ALA A 41 -26.03 -11.81 7.25
N ILE A 42 -26.31 -12.26 8.47
CA ILE A 42 -27.28 -13.31 8.78
C ILE A 42 -28.61 -12.65 9.14
N ARG A 43 -29.61 -12.81 8.25
CA ARG A 43 -30.91 -12.14 8.30
C ARG A 43 -32.07 -13.10 8.54
N SER A 44 -31.91 -14.40 8.30
CA SER A 44 -32.91 -15.43 8.53
C SER A 44 -32.40 -16.55 9.44
N SER A 45 -33.28 -17.19 10.20
CA SER A 45 -32.97 -18.43 10.93
C SER A 45 -32.63 -19.58 10.00
N THR A 46 -32.93 -19.50 8.70
CA THR A 46 -32.63 -20.50 7.67
C THR A 46 -31.38 -20.19 6.83
N ASP A 47 -30.70 -19.08 7.09
CA ASP A 47 -29.50 -18.70 6.33
C ASP A 47 -28.37 -19.71 6.56
N THR A 48 -27.77 -20.22 5.48
CA THR A 48 -26.56 -21.05 5.56
C THR A 48 -25.31 -20.18 5.52
N VAL A 49 -24.32 -20.50 6.36
CA VAL A 49 -23.13 -19.69 6.61
C VAL A 49 -21.87 -20.47 6.24
N LEU A 50 -20.99 -19.85 5.45
CA LEU A 50 -19.66 -20.37 5.16
C LEU A 50 -18.57 -19.44 5.72
N GLU A 51 -17.62 -19.99 6.47
CA GLU A 51 -16.36 -19.35 6.81
C GLU A 51 -15.16 -20.11 6.19
N PRO A 52 -14.54 -19.57 5.13
CA PRO A 52 -13.52 -20.27 4.34
C PRO A 52 -12.11 -20.32 4.97
N SER A 53 -11.92 -19.74 6.14
CA SER A 53 -10.64 -19.67 6.86
C SER A 53 -10.88 -19.34 8.33
N PHE A 54 -11.50 -20.27 9.07
CA PHE A 54 -12.10 -19.94 10.36
C PHE A 54 -11.12 -19.69 11.51
N GLY A 55 -9.90 -20.22 11.47
CA GLY A 55 -8.86 -19.98 12.46
C GLY A 55 -9.34 -20.07 13.90
N GLY A 56 -9.36 -18.92 14.61
CA GLY A 56 -9.83 -18.80 16.00
C GLY A 56 -11.36 -18.80 16.18
N CYS A 57 -12.11 -19.09 15.11
CA CYS A 57 -13.56 -19.35 15.09
C CYS A 57 -14.46 -18.19 15.57
N GLY A 58 -13.96 -16.94 15.53
CA GLY A 58 -14.72 -15.77 15.97
C GLY A 58 -16.03 -15.56 15.19
N PHE A 59 -16.01 -15.70 13.86
CA PHE A 59 -17.24 -15.62 13.06
C PHE A 59 -18.15 -16.84 13.26
N LEU A 60 -17.62 -18.06 13.37
CA LEU A 60 -18.44 -19.23 13.72
C LEU A 60 -19.23 -19.03 15.02
N GLN A 61 -18.58 -18.50 16.06
CA GLN A 61 -19.22 -18.20 17.34
C GLN A 61 -20.32 -17.14 17.18
N SER A 62 -20.02 -16.01 16.52
CA SER A 62 -20.98 -14.95 16.27
C SER A 62 -22.15 -15.40 15.38
N ALA A 63 -21.89 -16.27 14.39
CA ALA A 63 -22.91 -16.84 13.52
C ALA A 63 -23.86 -17.77 14.29
N LYS A 64 -23.31 -18.65 15.14
CA LYS A 64 -24.10 -19.52 16.02
C LYS A 64 -25.02 -18.68 16.91
N LYS A 65 -24.48 -17.64 17.55
CA LYS A 65 -25.26 -16.71 18.39
C LYS A 65 -26.38 -16.05 17.59
N ARG A 66 -26.06 -15.49 16.43
CA ARG A 66 -27.03 -14.76 15.59
C ARG A 66 -28.16 -15.67 15.07
N LEU A 67 -27.85 -16.88 14.63
CA LEU A 67 -28.87 -17.84 14.19
C LEU A 67 -29.81 -18.23 15.34
N THR A 68 -29.27 -18.44 16.55
CA THR A 68 -30.09 -18.66 17.75
C THR A 68 -30.98 -17.46 18.05
N ASP A 69 -30.44 -16.24 18.00
CA ASP A 69 -31.19 -15.00 18.25
C ASP A 69 -32.34 -14.81 17.23
N LEU A 70 -32.20 -15.36 16.02
CA LEU A 70 -33.23 -15.38 14.96
C LEU A 70 -34.22 -16.54 15.08
N GLY A 71 -34.06 -17.43 16.07
CA GLY A 71 -34.97 -18.55 16.32
C GLY A 71 -34.59 -19.86 15.62
N CYS A 72 -33.34 -20.02 15.17
CA CYS A 72 -32.87 -21.32 14.66
C CYS A 72 -32.73 -22.33 15.80
N HIS A 73 -33.40 -23.48 15.69
CA HIS A 73 -33.32 -24.55 16.69
C HIS A 73 -31.97 -25.28 16.69
N GLU A 74 -31.37 -25.47 15.51
CA GLU A 74 -30.10 -26.18 15.34
C GLU A 74 -29.07 -25.34 14.55
N PRO A 75 -28.57 -24.22 15.10
CA PRO A 75 -27.71 -23.29 14.39
C PRO A 75 -26.42 -23.94 13.86
N ARG A 76 -25.94 -25.01 14.51
CA ARG A 76 -24.74 -25.75 14.10
C ARG A 76 -24.89 -26.45 12.75
N GLN A 77 -26.11 -26.81 12.37
CA GLN A 77 -26.41 -27.49 11.09
C GLN A 77 -26.33 -26.54 9.89
N GLN A 78 -26.31 -25.23 10.16
CA GLN A 78 -26.29 -24.16 9.15
C GLN A 78 -24.91 -23.51 8.98
N ILE A 79 -23.91 -23.94 9.74
CA ILE A 79 -22.57 -23.34 9.73
C ILE A 79 -21.57 -24.34 9.17
N TYR A 80 -20.80 -23.87 8.19
CA TYR A 80 -19.81 -24.65 7.44
C TYR A 80 -18.50 -23.88 7.42
N GLY A 81 -17.38 -24.60 7.35
CA GLY A 81 -16.08 -23.95 7.33
C GLY A 81 -14.95 -24.80 6.80
N CYS A 82 -13.89 -24.11 6.41
CA CYS A 82 -12.64 -24.71 5.96
C CYS A 82 -11.47 -24.04 6.67
N ASP A 83 -10.46 -24.80 7.06
CA ASP A 83 -9.18 -24.25 7.48
C ASP A 83 -8.04 -25.22 7.17
N VAL A 84 -6.85 -24.67 6.88
CA VAL A 84 -5.64 -25.47 6.63
C VAL A 84 -4.93 -25.82 7.93
N ASP A 85 -5.09 -24.99 8.97
CA ASP A 85 -4.43 -25.14 10.25
C ASP A 85 -5.16 -26.17 11.15
N PRO A 86 -4.52 -27.30 11.51
CA PRO A 86 -5.13 -28.26 12.45
C PRO A 86 -5.42 -27.65 13.83
N VAL A 87 -4.72 -26.60 14.26
CA VAL A 87 -4.97 -25.93 15.55
C VAL A 87 -6.35 -25.27 15.56
N ALA A 88 -6.84 -24.80 14.41
CA ALA A 88 -8.17 -24.21 14.27
C ALA A 88 -9.29 -25.18 14.72
N PHE A 89 -9.11 -26.48 14.49
CA PHE A 89 -10.06 -27.52 14.88
C PHE A 89 -10.13 -27.75 16.39
N THR A 90 -9.10 -27.34 17.14
CA THR A 90 -9.13 -27.37 18.61
C THR A 90 -10.07 -26.29 19.14
N TYR A 91 -9.95 -25.06 18.64
CA TYR A 91 -10.87 -23.95 18.98
C TYR A 91 -12.32 -24.26 18.58
N LEU A 92 -12.49 -24.89 17.42
CA LEU A 92 -13.78 -25.33 16.91
C LEU A 92 -14.49 -26.30 17.86
N ALA A 93 -13.76 -27.29 18.40
CA ALA A 93 -14.29 -28.25 19.36
C ALA A 93 -14.74 -27.58 20.67
N GLU A 94 -14.01 -26.55 21.13
CA GLU A 94 -14.36 -25.77 22.31
C GLU A 94 -15.67 -24.98 22.10
N ILE A 95 -15.79 -24.24 21.00
CA ILE A 95 -16.95 -23.39 20.69
C ILE A 95 -18.24 -24.19 20.47
N PHE A 96 -18.11 -25.37 19.87
CA PHE A 96 -19.23 -26.27 19.69
C PHE A 96 -19.42 -27.24 20.85
N SER A 97 -18.55 -27.26 21.87
CA SER A 97 -18.69 -28.07 23.09
C SER A 97 -19.07 -29.52 22.76
N GLY A 98 -18.37 -30.11 21.80
CA GLY A 98 -18.71 -31.43 21.23
C GLY A 98 -17.74 -31.84 20.13
N PRO A 99 -17.86 -33.09 19.61
CA PRO A 99 -17.01 -33.57 18.52
C PRO A 99 -17.21 -32.70 17.27
N VAL A 100 -16.12 -32.40 16.59
CA VAL A 100 -16.15 -31.65 15.34
C VAL A 100 -16.83 -32.48 14.26
N ASP A 101 -17.82 -31.88 13.59
CA ASP A 101 -18.41 -32.45 12.39
C ASP A 101 -17.49 -32.21 11.19
N LEU A 102 -16.64 -33.20 10.89
CA LEU A 102 -15.68 -33.12 9.79
C LEU A 102 -16.31 -33.09 8.38
N LYS A 103 -17.64 -33.28 8.29
CA LYS A 103 -18.38 -33.11 7.03
C LYS A 103 -18.63 -31.64 6.74
N ARG A 104 -18.94 -30.86 7.79
CA ARG A 104 -19.17 -29.41 7.70
C ARG A 104 -17.90 -28.59 7.85
N PHE A 105 -16.93 -29.11 8.59
CA PHE A 105 -15.65 -28.46 8.85
C PHE A 105 -14.52 -29.27 8.25
N VAL A 106 -13.99 -28.79 7.13
CA VAL A 106 -13.03 -29.55 6.32
C VAL A 106 -11.61 -29.00 6.53
N GLN A 107 -10.66 -29.88 6.84
CA GLN A 107 -9.25 -29.50 6.97
C GLN A 107 -8.58 -29.56 5.59
N THR A 108 -8.51 -28.43 4.88
CA THR A 108 -7.87 -28.32 3.56
C THR A 108 -7.54 -26.87 3.22
N ASP A 109 -6.78 -26.65 2.14
CA ASP A 109 -6.68 -25.31 1.54
C ASP A 109 -8.00 -24.97 0.84
N PHE A 110 -8.68 -23.92 1.32
CA PHE A 110 -9.95 -23.49 0.76
C PHE A 110 -9.88 -23.20 -0.74
N LEU A 111 -8.74 -22.73 -1.26
CA LEU A 111 -8.61 -22.45 -2.69
C LEU A 111 -8.61 -23.72 -3.55
N ASP A 112 -8.39 -24.89 -2.95
CA ASP A 112 -8.49 -26.20 -3.60
C ASP A 112 -9.82 -26.91 -3.33
N MET A 113 -10.72 -26.30 -2.56
CA MET A 113 -12.07 -26.83 -2.34
C MET A 113 -12.86 -26.84 -3.64
N GLN A 114 -13.62 -27.92 -3.84
CA GLN A 114 -14.60 -28.05 -4.90
C GLN A 114 -15.98 -28.27 -4.29
N HIS A 115 -17.04 -28.05 -5.07
CA HIS A 115 -18.38 -28.48 -4.69
C HIS A 115 -18.41 -30.01 -4.56
N SER A 116 -18.17 -30.52 -3.35
CA SER A 116 -18.24 -31.94 -3.02
C SER A 116 -19.45 -32.21 -2.11
N GLY A 117 -20.04 -33.40 -2.28
CA GLY A 117 -21.47 -33.67 -2.13
C GLY A 117 -22.08 -33.65 -0.73
N GLU A 118 -21.42 -33.09 0.28
CA GLU A 118 -21.99 -32.94 1.63
C GLU A 118 -22.26 -31.48 2.03
N TRP A 119 -21.69 -30.50 1.32
CA TRP A 119 -22.05 -29.09 1.48
C TRP A 119 -23.30 -28.77 0.64
N PRO A 120 -24.13 -27.78 1.02
CA PRO A 120 -25.35 -27.38 0.29
C PRO A 120 -25.09 -26.79 -1.11
N GLY A 121 -23.86 -26.86 -1.63
CA GLY A 121 -23.42 -26.30 -2.90
C GLY A 121 -23.22 -24.80 -2.83
N ARG A 122 -24.25 -24.06 -2.39
CA ARG A 122 -24.22 -22.60 -2.20
C ARG A 122 -24.70 -22.21 -0.80
N PHE A 123 -24.26 -21.03 -0.37
CA PHE A 123 -24.52 -20.47 0.95
C PHE A 123 -25.20 -19.11 0.85
N SER A 124 -26.08 -18.83 1.83
CA SER A 124 -26.76 -17.54 1.96
C SER A 124 -25.82 -16.41 2.36
N THR A 125 -24.80 -16.73 3.15
CA THR A 125 -23.80 -15.75 3.57
C THR A 125 -22.40 -16.33 3.70
N ILE A 126 -21.42 -15.49 3.39
CA ILE A 126 -19.99 -15.78 3.58
C ILE A 126 -19.40 -14.73 4.50
N LEU A 127 -18.78 -15.18 5.59
CA LEU A 127 -18.16 -14.35 6.62
C LEU A 127 -16.70 -14.77 6.74
N ALA A 128 -15.74 -13.82 6.64
CA ALA A 128 -14.33 -14.21 6.70
C ALA A 128 -13.36 -13.09 7.06
N ASN A 129 -12.25 -13.49 7.68
CA ASN A 129 -11.00 -12.74 7.73
C ASN A 129 -9.90 -13.61 7.09
N PRO A 130 -9.69 -13.53 5.76
CA PRO A 130 -8.78 -14.40 5.03
C PRO A 130 -7.30 -14.10 5.34
N PRO A 131 -6.37 -15.00 5.00
CA PRO A 131 -4.94 -14.79 5.22
C PRO A 131 -4.35 -13.66 4.36
N TYR A 132 -3.57 -12.77 4.98
CA TYR A 132 -2.97 -11.58 4.33
C TYR A 132 -1.55 -11.82 3.78
N ILE A 133 -1.35 -12.92 3.04
CA ILE A 133 -0.02 -13.30 2.54
C ILE A 133 0.29 -12.55 1.24
N PRO A 134 1.35 -11.72 1.16
CA PRO A 134 1.77 -11.05 -0.07
C PRO A 134 2.28 -12.06 -1.10
N TYR A 135 2.15 -11.76 -2.39
CA TYR A 135 2.60 -12.68 -3.44
C TYR A 135 4.10 -13.04 -3.35
N GLN A 136 4.95 -12.21 -2.75
CA GLN A 136 6.37 -12.53 -2.59
C GLN A 136 6.60 -13.74 -1.69
N GLU A 137 5.69 -14.00 -0.74
CA GLU A 137 5.77 -15.07 0.25
C GLU A 137 5.06 -16.34 -0.22
N ILE A 138 4.18 -16.24 -1.23
CA ILE A 138 3.58 -17.41 -1.87
C ILE A 138 4.62 -18.07 -2.80
N CYS A 139 4.82 -19.38 -2.65
CA CYS A 139 5.76 -20.13 -3.50
C CYS A 139 5.39 -20.04 -4.99
N THR A 140 6.39 -20.17 -5.86
CA THR A 140 6.24 -19.92 -7.30
C THR A 140 5.22 -20.85 -7.95
N GLU A 141 5.24 -22.12 -7.59
CA GLU A 141 4.38 -23.17 -8.11
C GLU A 141 2.92 -22.88 -7.75
N ARG A 142 2.65 -22.52 -6.48
CA ARG A 142 1.30 -22.15 -6.03
C ARG A 142 0.80 -20.89 -6.72
N ARG A 143 1.64 -19.87 -6.88
CA ARG A 143 1.27 -18.64 -7.62
C ARG A 143 0.91 -18.92 -9.07
N GLN A 144 1.69 -19.76 -9.75
CA GLN A 144 1.40 -20.15 -11.13
C GLN A 144 0.08 -20.92 -11.20
N SER A 145 -0.14 -21.89 -10.30
CA SER A 145 -1.40 -22.62 -10.21
C SER A 145 -2.59 -21.67 -10.01
N LEU A 146 -2.52 -20.74 -9.06
CA LEU A 146 -3.59 -19.78 -8.79
C LEU A 146 -3.81 -18.79 -9.95
N SER A 147 -2.74 -18.36 -10.62
CA SER A 147 -2.83 -17.43 -11.75
C SER A 147 -3.44 -18.07 -13.01
N ASN A 148 -3.27 -19.39 -13.17
CA ASN A 148 -3.78 -20.13 -14.32
C ASN A 148 -5.22 -20.64 -14.12
N ARG A 149 -5.78 -20.52 -12.91
CA ARG A 149 -7.17 -20.89 -12.63
C ARG A 149 -8.13 -19.85 -13.20
N SER A 150 -9.27 -20.32 -13.68
CA SER A 150 -10.38 -19.46 -14.09
C SER A 150 -11.17 -19.04 -12.86
N TRP A 151 -11.05 -17.76 -12.48
CA TRP A 151 -11.84 -17.16 -11.40
C TRP A 151 -13.04 -16.42 -11.98
N ALA A 152 -14.08 -16.21 -11.18
CA ALA A 152 -15.21 -15.37 -11.57
C ALA A 152 -14.79 -13.90 -11.82
N ILE A 153 -13.74 -13.45 -11.13
CA ILE A 153 -13.17 -12.12 -11.26
C ILE A 153 -11.98 -12.18 -12.21
N GLU A 154 -12.11 -11.57 -13.39
CA GLU A 154 -10.99 -11.42 -14.32
C GLU A 154 -9.94 -10.44 -13.77
N GLY A 155 -8.66 -10.66 -14.09
CA GLY A 155 -7.59 -9.72 -13.74
C GLY A 155 -7.01 -9.86 -12.32
N VAL A 156 -7.38 -10.91 -11.56
CA VAL A 156 -6.65 -11.29 -10.35
C VAL A 156 -5.25 -11.81 -10.74
N SER A 157 -4.30 -10.89 -10.83
CA SER A 157 -2.94 -11.17 -11.31
C SER A 157 -2.15 -12.09 -10.37
N GLY A 158 -1.12 -12.77 -10.87
CA GLY A 158 -0.16 -13.53 -10.04
C GLY A 158 0.65 -12.71 -9.02
N ARG A 159 0.45 -11.39 -8.97
CA ARG A 159 0.99 -10.50 -7.93
C ARG A 159 -0.04 -10.17 -6.84
N ALA A 160 -1.22 -10.77 -6.89
CA ALA A 160 -2.26 -10.59 -5.88
C ALA A 160 -1.86 -11.26 -4.56
N SER A 161 -2.26 -10.63 -3.46
CA SER A 161 -2.18 -11.26 -2.14
C SER A 161 -3.23 -12.37 -2.00
N LEU A 162 -2.97 -13.35 -1.13
CA LEU A 162 -3.78 -14.56 -1.00
C LEU A 162 -5.28 -14.29 -0.76
N TRP A 163 -5.61 -13.29 0.06
CA TRP A 163 -7.00 -12.88 0.32
C TRP A 163 -7.82 -12.60 -0.95
N ALA A 164 -7.18 -12.13 -2.03
CA ALA A 164 -7.86 -11.82 -3.28
C ALA A 164 -8.43 -13.08 -3.94
N TYR A 165 -7.67 -14.18 -3.89
CA TYR A 165 -8.11 -15.48 -4.38
C TYR A 165 -9.21 -16.06 -3.50
N PHE A 166 -9.16 -15.84 -2.17
CA PHE A 166 -10.23 -16.26 -1.25
C PHE A 166 -11.56 -15.59 -1.60
N VAL A 167 -11.56 -14.26 -1.78
CA VAL A 167 -12.76 -13.52 -2.19
C VAL A 167 -13.27 -14.01 -3.54
N ALA A 168 -12.38 -14.20 -4.52
CA ALA A 168 -12.75 -14.65 -5.85
C ALA A 168 -13.32 -16.08 -5.87
N HIS A 169 -12.75 -16.98 -5.08
CA HIS A 169 -13.21 -18.36 -4.96
C HIS A 169 -14.53 -18.47 -4.19
N ALA A 170 -14.67 -17.72 -3.10
CA ALA A 170 -15.90 -17.71 -2.29
C ALA A 170 -17.16 -17.38 -3.10
N LEU A 171 -17.04 -16.59 -4.17
CA LEU A 171 -18.16 -16.30 -5.08
C LEU A 171 -18.75 -17.55 -5.74
N SER A 172 -17.98 -18.63 -5.97
CA SER A 172 -18.55 -19.87 -6.52
C SER A 172 -19.48 -20.57 -5.52
N PHE A 173 -19.27 -20.33 -4.22
CA PHE A 173 -20.07 -20.87 -3.12
C PHE A 173 -21.22 -19.97 -2.68
N LEU A 174 -21.37 -18.76 -3.25
CA LEU A 174 -22.44 -17.85 -2.84
C LEU A 174 -23.73 -18.10 -3.64
N GLU A 175 -24.89 -18.06 -2.98
CA GLU A 175 -26.19 -18.13 -3.65
C GLU A 175 -26.59 -16.80 -4.30
N ASP A 176 -27.51 -16.86 -5.27
CA ASP A 176 -28.13 -15.66 -5.82
C ASP A 176 -28.89 -14.94 -4.69
N LYS A 177 -28.77 -13.61 -4.65
CA LYS A 177 -29.22 -12.72 -3.57
C LYS A 177 -28.49 -12.91 -2.23
N GLY A 178 -27.45 -13.75 -2.21
CA GLY A 178 -26.58 -13.97 -1.06
C GLY A 178 -25.78 -12.74 -0.65
N ARG A 179 -25.17 -12.81 0.53
CA ARG A 179 -24.43 -11.72 1.19
C ARG A 179 -23.00 -12.13 1.52
N MET A 180 -22.10 -11.16 1.60
CA MET A 180 -20.74 -11.40 2.07
C MET A 180 -20.28 -10.28 3.00
N ALA A 181 -19.61 -10.64 4.10
CA ALA A 181 -18.86 -9.70 4.92
C ALA A 181 -17.41 -10.16 5.09
N TRP A 182 -16.47 -9.26 4.80
CA TRP A 182 -15.04 -9.55 4.87
C TRP A 182 -14.29 -8.54 5.71
N VAL A 183 -13.34 -9.02 6.50
CA VAL A 183 -12.24 -8.20 7.03
C VAL A 183 -11.08 -8.34 6.05
N LEU A 184 -10.68 -7.24 5.41
CA LEU A 184 -9.64 -7.22 4.38
C LEU A 184 -8.53 -6.22 4.72
N PRO A 185 -7.32 -6.37 4.17
CA PRO A 185 -6.26 -5.39 4.36
C PRO A 185 -6.49 -4.16 3.48
N GLY A 186 -5.86 -3.04 3.82
CA GLY A 186 -5.90 -1.79 3.04
C GLY A 186 -5.48 -1.94 1.58
N ALA A 187 -4.74 -3.01 1.26
CA ALA A 187 -4.44 -3.40 -0.12
C ALA A 187 -5.71 -3.55 -0.99
N PHE A 188 -6.87 -3.91 -0.42
CA PHE A 188 -8.13 -3.95 -1.14
C PHE A 188 -8.50 -2.61 -1.80
N LEU A 189 -8.17 -1.48 -1.17
CA LEU A 189 -8.46 -0.14 -1.68
C LEU A 189 -7.27 0.49 -2.45
N GLN A 190 -6.06 -0.04 -2.27
CA GLN A 190 -4.83 0.62 -2.73
C GLN A 190 -4.05 -0.14 -3.80
N ALA A 191 -4.15 -1.47 -3.83
CA ALA A 191 -3.42 -2.29 -4.79
C ALA A 191 -4.14 -2.31 -6.15
N ASP A 192 -3.35 -2.40 -7.23
CA ASP A 192 -3.87 -2.36 -8.60
C ASP A 192 -4.79 -3.55 -8.88
N TYR A 193 -4.43 -4.76 -8.42
CA TYR A 193 -5.27 -5.95 -8.55
C TYR A 193 -6.61 -5.84 -7.78
N GLY A 194 -6.68 -4.97 -6.77
CA GLY A 194 -7.92 -4.71 -6.04
C GLY A 194 -8.96 -4.01 -6.89
N GLN A 195 -8.56 -3.29 -7.96
CA GLN A 195 -9.49 -2.60 -8.85
C GLN A 195 -10.45 -3.57 -9.52
N SER A 196 -9.94 -4.65 -10.11
CA SER A 196 -10.79 -5.66 -10.77
C SER A 196 -11.80 -6.28 -9.81
N ILE A 197 -11.38 -6.54 -8.56
CA ILE A 197 -12.27 -7.08 -7.51
C ILE A 197 -13.37 -6.07 -7.20
N ARG A 198 -13.04 -4.80 -6.96
CA ARG A 198 -14.02 -3.75 -6.67
C ARG A 198 -15.02 -3.57 -7.81
N THR A 199 -14.54 -3.54 -9.05
CA THR A 199 -15.39 -3.42 -10.25
C THR A 199 -16.33 -4.61 -10.40
N TYR A 200 -15.82 -5.83 -10.22
CA TYR A 200 -16.65 -7.03 -10.29
C TYR A 200 -17.74 -7.01 -9.22
N LEU A 201 -17.36 -6.75 -7.96
CA LEU A 201 -18.31 -6.71 -6.85
C LEU A 201 -19.39 -5.65 -7.07
N ALA A 202 -19.02 -4.43 -7.47
CA ALA A 202 -19.98 -3.36 -7.74
C ALA A 202 -21.01 -3.75 -8.83
N THR A 203 -20.55 -4.48 -9.85
CA THR A 203 -21.38 -4.88 -11.01
C THR A 203 -22.26 -6.10 -10.72
N ASN A 204 -21.82 -6.98 -9.81
CA ASN A 204 -22.47 -8.27 -9.56
C ASN A 204 -23.22 -8.32 -8.22
N PHE A 205 -23.28 -7.25 -7.46
CA PHE A 205 -24.08 -7.17 -6.24
C PHE A 205 -25.00 -5.96 -6.31
N ARG A 206 -26.20 -6.09 -5.76
CA ARG A 206 -27.15 -4.97 -5.62
C ARG A 206 -26.52 -3.77 -4.93
N ARG A 207 -25.71 -4.03 -3.89
CA ARG A 207 -25.01 -2.98 -3.16
C ARG A 207 -23.72 -3.47 -2.54
N VAL A 208 -22.68 -2.66 -2.62
CA VAL A 208 -21.38 -2.96 -2.02
C VAL A 208 -20.87 -1.75 -1.28
N ALA A 209 -20.41 -1.95 -0.04
CA ALA A 209 -19.72 -0.93 0.73
C ALA A 209 -18.39 -1.43 1.26
N ALA A 210 -17.41 -0.54 1.32
CA ALA A 210 -16.17 -0.77 2.04
C ALA A 210 -15.95 0.34 3.08
N PHE A 211 -15.79 -0.06 4.34
CA PHE A 211 -15.56 0.84 5.46
C PHE A 211 -14.11 0.73 5.93
N VAL A 212 -13.40 1.85 5.91
CA VAL A 212 -12.07 1.92 6.53
C VAL A 212 -12.24 2.05 8.04
N LEU A 213 -11.76 1.06 8.79
CA LEU A 213 -11.77 1.08 10.26
C LEU A 213 -10.44 1.61 10.78
N ARG A 214 -10.49 2.66 11.62
CA ARG A 214 -9.29 3.27 12.22
C ARG A 214 -8.91 2.68 13.57
N GLU A 215 -9.87 2.05 14.25
CA GLU A 215 -9.60 1.29 15.45
C GLU A 215 -8.65 0.14 15.13
N ARG A 216 -7.56 0.02 15.89
CA ARG A 216 -6.50 -0.93 15.58
C ARG A 216 -6.87 -2.30 16.15
N ILE A 217 -7.37 -3.17 15.28
CA ILE A 217 -7.89 -4.48 15.67
C ILE A 217 -6.82 -5.56 15.90
N PHE A 218 -5.60 -5.39 15.37
CA PHE A 218 -4.52 -6.38 15.44
C PHE A 218 -3.26 -5.89 16.18
N LEU A 219 -3.44 -5.00 17.17
CA LEU A 219 -2.34 -4.42 17.97
C LEU A 219 -1.42 -5.48 18.57
N GLU A 220 -1.98 -6.59 19.05
CA GLU A 220 -1.25 -7.69 19.69
C GLU A 220 -0.39 -8.50 18.72
N ALA A 221 -0.76 -8.52 17.43
CA ALA A 221 0.02 -9.18 16.38
C ALA A 221 1.19 -8.31 15.86
N GLY A 222 1.26 -7.04 16.30
CA GLY A 222 2.31 -6.10 15.95
C GLY A 222 2.23 -5.52 14.53
N THR A 223 1.08 -5.62 13.86
CA THR A 223 0.89 -5.11 12.50
C THR A 223 0.19 -3.75 12.49
N ASP A 224 0.72 -2.81 11.71
CA ASP A 224 0.18 -1.44 11.52
C ASP A 224 -0.74 -1.39 10.26
N GLU A 225 -1.34 -2.51 9.86
CA GLU A 225 -2.12 -2.60 8.62
C GLU A 225 -3.50 -1.90 8.73
N GLU A 226 -3.88 -1.18 7.68
CA GLU A 226 -5.21 -0.58 7.57
C GLU A 226 -6.24 -1.69 7.38
N THR A 227 -7.32 -1.67 8.17
CA THR A 227 -8.40 -2.66 8.06
C THR A 227 -9.54 -2.08 7.23
N VAL A 228 -10.03 -2.89 6.29
CA VAL A 228 -11.18 -2.57 5.45
C VAL A 228 -12.27 -3.61 5.69
N ILE A 229 -13.45 -3.15 6.07
CA ILE A 229 -14.63 -3.99 6.20
C ILE A 229 -15.42 -3.91 4.90
N LEU A 230 -15.48 -5.01 4.17
CA LEU A 230 -16.23 -5.10 2.91
C LEU A 230 -17.57 -5.79 3.16
N LEU A 231 -18.66 -5.13 2.80
CA LEU A 231 -20.01 -5.66 2.80
C LEU A 231 -20.54 -5.71 1.37
N ALA A 232 -21.06 -6.84 0.93
CA ALA A 232 -21.68 -7.02 -0.38
C ALA A 232 -23.04 -7.71 -0.22
N ASP A 233 -24.11 -7.06 -0.69
CA ASP A 233 -25.50 -7.50 -0.52
C ASP A 233 -26.18 -7.71 -1.88
N GLY A 234 -26.90 -8.82 -2.01
CA GLY A 234 -27.68 -9.16 -3.19
C GLY A 234 -26.83 -9.61 -4.37
N TYR A 235 -26.09 -10.72 -4.24
CA TYR A 235 -25.31 -11.28 -5.36
C TYR A 235 -26.20 -11.59 -6.56
N ARG A 236 -25.82 -11.13 -7.75
CA ARG A 236 -26.57 -11.26 -9.02
C ARG A 236 -28.01 -10.74 -8.97
N ASP A 237 -28.31 -9.85 -8.03
CA ASP A 237 -29.64 -9.23 -7.88
C ASP A 237 -29.73 -7.96 -8.73
N ASN A 238 -29.89 -8.14 -10.05
CA ASN A 238 -30.13 -7.15 -11.14
C ASN A 238 -30.16 -5.65 -10.76
N CYS A 239 -29.02 -5.11 -10.35
CA CYS A 239 -28.80 -3.68 -10.13
C CYS A 239 -27.32 -3.36 -10.40
N SER A 240 -27.05 -2.52 -11.41
CA SER A 240 -25.72 -2.21 -11.92
C SER A 240 -25.15 -0.92 -11.32
N SER A 241 -24.70 -0.95 -10.07
CA SER A 241 -23.82 0.12 -9.60
C SER A 241 -22.48 -0.01 -10.32
N SER A 242 -21.95 1.09 -10.88
CA SER A 242 -20.61 1.07 -11.49
C SER A 242 -19.48 1.15 -10.45
N GLN A 243 -19.80 1.48 -9.19
CA GLN A 243 -18.81 1.77 -8.15
C GLN A 243 -19.27 1.24 -6.78
N ILE A 244 -18.30 0.93 -5.91
CA ILE A 244 -18.56 0.61 -4.51
C ILE A 244 -18.77 1.89 -3.69
N GLU A 245 -19.50 1.77 -2.59
CA GLU A 245 -19.72 2.84 -1.62
C GLU A 245 -18.63 2.84 -0.55
N LEU A 246 -17.93 3.96 -0.37
CA LEU A 246 -16.87 4.03 0.63
C LEU A 246 -17.29 4.82 1.88
N GLY A 247 -16.94 4.27 3.04
CA GLY A 247 -17.15 4.88 4.36
C GLY A 247 -15.92 4.81 5.26
N GLU A 248 -15.95 5.54 6.37
CA GLU A 248 -14.88 5.53 7.38
C GLU A 248 -15.49 5.50 8.77
N ALA A 249 -15.01 4.59 9.62
CA ALA A 249 -15.41 4.45 11.02
C ALA A 249 -14.20 4.56 11.94
N GLN A 250 -14.34 5.32 13.03
CA GLN A 250 -13.25 5.50 14.01
C GLN A 250 -13.23 4.40 15.07
N THR A 251 -14.38 3.80 15.35
CA THR A 251 -14.57 2.78 16.38
C THR A 251 -15.58 1.73 15.93
N PHE A 252 -15.62 0.57 16.57
CA PHE A 252 -16.62 -0.48 16.33
C PHE A 252 -18.05 0.04 16.51
N GLY A 253 -18.33 0.82 17.55
CA GLY A 253 -19.66 1.39 17.76
C GLY A 253 -20.10 2.32 16.63
N LYS A 254 -19.19 3.14 16.10
CA LYS A 254 -19.47 3.98 14.93
C LYS A 254 -19.61 3.17 13.64
N LEU A 255 -18.86 2.08 13.51
CA LEU A 255 -18.98 1.16 12.39
C LEU A 255 -20.38 0.52 12.38
N SER A 256 -20.84 -0.02 13.50
CA SER A 256 -22.19 -0.60 13.62
C SER A 256 -23.27 0.41 13.20
N GLN A 257 -23.28 1.61 13.80
CA GLN A 257 -24.25 2.65 13.46
C GLN A 257 -24.21 3.05 11.97
N LEU A 258 -23.02 3.02 11.36
CA LEU A 258 -22.86 3.38 9.96
C LEU A 258 -23.35 2.27 9.03
N ILE A 259 -23.12 1.00 9.40
CA ILE A 259 -23.66 -0.17 8.71
C ILE A 259 -25.19 -0.16 8.78
N ASP A 260 -25.80 0.13 9.94
CA ASP A 260 -27.26 0.19 10.08
C ASP A 260 -27.88 1.28 9.19
N LYS A 261 -27.24 2.46 9.16
CA LYS A 261 -27.66 3.57 8.28
C LYS A 261 -27.45 3.23 6.80
N TRP A 262 -26.40 2.48 6.50
CA TRP A 262 -26.16 2.00 5.14
C TRP A 262 -27.25 1.00 4.74
N ASP A 263 -27.49 -0.03 5.54
CA ASP A 263 -28.46 -1.10 5.27
C ASP A 263 -29.89 -0.57 5.09
N SER A 264 -30.30 0.39 5.94
CA SER A 264 -31.59 1.09 5.83
C SER A 264 -31.70 2.10 4.67
N GLY A 265 -30.60 2.37 3.96
CA GLY A 265 -30.56 3.35 2.86
C GLY A 265 -30.51 4.82 3.30
N VAL A 266 -30.50 5.09 4.61
CA VAL A 266 -30.39 6.45 5.18
C VAL A 266 -29.04 7.09 4.85
N TRP A 267 -27.99 6.28 4.77
CA TRP A 267 -26.66 6.70 4.36
C TRP A 267 -26.24 5.97 3.09
N ARG A 268 -25.64 6.72 2.17
CA ARG A 268 -24.90 6.19 1.02
C ARG A 268 -23.44 6.59 1.16
N GLY A 269 -22.56 5.63 0.91
CA GLY A 269 -21.14 5.93 0.84
C GLY A 269 -20.82 6.73 -0.40
N ARG A 270 -19.58 7.21 -0.45
CA ARG A 270 -19.12 7.93 -1.63
C ARG A 270 -18.86 6.93 -2.75
N PRO A 271 -19.47 7.11 -3.93
CA PRO A 271 -19.08 6.35 -5.10
C PRO A 271 -17.61 6.64 -5.37
N ALA A 272 -16.80 5.59 -5.44
CA ALA A 272 -15.38 5.75 -5.70
C ALA A 272 -14.87 4.62 -6.59
N ASP A 273 -14.15 4.98 -7.65
CA ASP A 273 -13.19 4.11 -8.31
C ASP A 273 -11.83 4.06 -7.57
N GLY A 274 -11.64 5.02 -6.65
CA GLY A 274 -10.33 5.50 -6.23
C GLY A 274 -9.92 5.17 -4.80
N ARG A 275 -8.68 5.55 -4.50
CA ARG A 275 -7.95 5.26 -3.27
C ARG A 275 -8.58 5.97 -2.05
N PRO A 276 -8.32 5.49 -0.81
CA PRO A 276 -8.95 6.02 0.42
C PRO A 276 -8.78 7.53 0.66
N ALA A 277 -7.79 8.16 0.02
CA ALA A 277 -7.55 9.59 0.12
C ALA A 277 -8.69 10.45 -0.43
N ALA A 278 -9.41 9.98 -1.46
CA ALA A 278 -10.56 10.69 -2.03
C ALA A 278 -11.71 10.88 -1.01
N LEU A 279 -11.82 9.98 -0.02
CA LEU A 279 -12.82 10.06 1.06
C LEU A 279 -12.62 11.25 2.00
N CYS A 280 -11.45 11.89 1.93
CA CYS A 280 -11.14 13.03 2.78
C CYS A 280 -11.69 14.36 2.23
N LEU A 281 -12.20 14.41 0.98
CA LEU A 281 -12.59 15.66 0.29
C LEU A 281 -14.12 15.81 0.23
N SER A 282 -14.72 16.83 0.81
CA SER A 282 -16.15 17.14 0.57
C SER A 282 -16.44 17.37 -0.92
N ASN A 283 -17.70 17.27 -1.34
CA ASN A 283 -18.11 17.50 -2.74
C ASN A 283 -17.64 18.87 -3.27
N ALA A 284 -17.67 19.90 -2.45
CA ALA A 284 -17.20 21.24 -2.82
C ALA A 284 -15.67 21.30 -2.98
N GLU A 285 -14.90 20.54 -2.20
CA GLU A 285 -13.44 20.45 -2.32
C GLU A 285 -13.03 19.57 -3.50
N HIS A 286 -13.77 18.50 -3.77
CA HIS A 286 -13.60 17.69 -4.99
C HIS A 286 -13.82 18.55 -6.24
N ARG A 287 -14.91 19.31 -6.31
CA ARG A 287 -15.17 20.23 -7.43
C ARG A 287 -14.05 21.27 -7.63
N LEU A 288 -13.49 21.81 -6.54
CA LEU A 288 -12.35 22.72 -6.62
C LEU A 288 -11.11 22.03 -7.23
N PHE A 289 -10.80 20.82 -6.77
CA PHE A 289 -9.68 20.04 -7.29
C PHE A 289 -9.89 19.69 -8.78
N THR A 290 -11.08 19.22 -9.14
CA THR A 290 -11.46 18.90 -10.53
C THR A 290 -11.36 20.12 -11.44
N LYS A 291 -11.84 21.30 -11.01
CA LYS A 291 -11.73 22.55 -11.79
C LYS A 291 -10.27 22.88 -12.17
N LEU A 292 -9.33 22.66 -11.25
CA LEU A 292 -7.89 22.87 -11.52
C LEU A 292 -7.34 21.76 -12.41
N ALA A 293 -7.75 20.51 -12.18
CA ALA A 293 -7.34 19.36 -12.96
C ALA A 293 -7.78 19.44 -14.44
N GLU A 294 -8.94 20.06 -14.71
CA GLU A 294 -9.50 20.28 -16.04
C GLU A 294 -8.99 21.56 -16.72
N SER A 295 -8.15 22.35 -16.04
CA SER A 295 -7.56 23.55 -16.64
C SER A 295 -6.59 23.18 -17.77
N GLY A 296 -6.52 24.00 -18.82
CA GLY A 296 -5.60 23.78 -19.94
C GLY A 296 -4.11 23.83 -19.57
N ALA A 297 -3.78 24.32 -18.36
CA ALA A 297 -2.43 24.30 -17.81
C ALA A 297 -2.09 22.98 -17.10
N CYS A 298 -3.08 22.15 -16.79
CA CYS A 298 -2.88 20.89 -16.06
C CYS A 298 -2.37 19.79 -16.99
N LYS A 299 -1.39 19.03 -16.49
CA LYS A 299 -0.82 17.85 -17.12
C LYS A 299 -0.55 16.78 -16.07
N LYS A 300 -0.71 15.51 -16.43
CA LYS A 300 -0.11 14.41 -15.65
C LYS A 300 1.41 14.42 -15.84
N LEU A 301 2.16 14.04 -14.82
CA LEU A 301 3.62 13.95 -14.91
C LEU A 301 4.05 12.99 -16.03
N GLY A 302 3.31 11.89 -16.23
CA GLY A 302 3.50 10.91 -17.30
C GLY A 302 3.32 11.47 -18.71
N GLU A 303 2.62 12.60 -18.86
CA GLU A 303 2.51 13.28 -20.16
C GLU A 303 3.84 13.96 -20.54
N ILE A 304 4.63 14.41 -19.56
CA ILE A 304 5.85 15.20 -19.79
C ILE A 304 7.16 14.46 -19.47
N ALA A 305 7.09 13.38 -18.69
CA ALA A 305 8.26 12.61 -18.27
C ALA A 305 7.91 11.14 -18.07
N SER A 306 8.89 10.25 -18.21
CA SER A 306 8.78 8.85 -17.79
C SER A 306 9.48 8.64 -16.46
N VAL A 307 8.83 7.91 -15.56
CA VAL A 307 9.38 7.55 -14.25
C VAL A 307 9.80 6.09 -14.30
N ARG A 308 11.02 5.79 -13.84
CA ARG A 308 11.59 4.45 -13.84
C ARG A 308 12.25 4.16 -12.51
N ILE A 309 12.33 2.88 -12.14
CA ILE A 309 13.05 2.50 -10.93
C ILE A 309 14.55 2.84 -11.04
N GLY A 310 15.16 3.21 -9.92
CA GLY A 310 16.61 3.32 -9.80
C GLY A 310 17.31 1.96 -9.90
N LEU A 311 18.64 1.98 -9.86
CA LEU A 311 19.46 0.78 -10.00
C LEU A 311 19.22 -0.17 -8.82
N VAL A 312 18.87 -1.42 -9.12
CA VAL A 312 18.68 -2.48 -8.12
C VAL A 312 20.00 -3.22 -7.97
N THR A 313 20.84 -2.87 -6.99
CA THR A 313 22.18 -3.46 -6.89
C THR A 313 22.11 -4.96 -6.58
N GLY A 314 21.21 -5.40 -5.71
CA GLY A 314 21.15 -6.75 -5.12
C GLY A 314 21.98 -6.90 -3.84
N ALA A 315 23.02 -6.08 -3.67
CA ALA A 315 23.88 -6.02 -2.49
C ALA A 315 24.38 -4.58 -2.27
N ASN A 316 23.51 -3.70 -1.75
CA ASN A 316 23.81 -2.26 -1.62
C ASN A 316 25.08 -1.99 -0.82
N ASP A 317 25.33 -2.76 0.25
CA ASP A 317 26.48 -2.60 1.14
C ASP A 317 27.82 -2.97 0.47
N PHE A 318 27.76 -3.78 -0.59
CA PHE A 318 28.91 -4.18 -1.37
C PHE A 318 29.17 -3.23 -2.54
N PHE A 319 28.12 -2.78 -3.22
CA PHE A 319 28.26 -1.98 -4.43
C PHE A 319 28.21 -0.47 -4.21
N VAL A 320 27.70 0.00 -3.08
CA VAL A 320 27.56 1.44 -2.80
C VAL A 320 28.34 1.79 -1.54
N LEU A 321 29.56 2.29 -1.73
CA LEU A 321 30.55 2.47 -0.68
C LEU A 321 30.52 3.88 -0.08
N THR A 322 30.94 3.96 1.18
CA THR A 322 31.41 5.21 1.80
C THR A 322 32.81 5.53 1.32
N GLU A 323 33.24 6.79 1.48
CA GLU A 323 34.61 7.21 1.16
C GLU A 323 35.66 6.44 2.00
N GLU A 324 35.37 6.18 3.27
CA GLU A 324 36.21 5.39 4.16
C GLU A 324 36.37 3.94 3.67
N LYS A 325 35.25 3.27 3.35
CA LYS A 325 35.28 1.89 2.88
C LYS A 325 36.00 1.77 1.54
N ARG A 326 35.75 2.71 0.61
CA ARG A 326 36.44 2.77 -0.70
C ARG A 326 37.96 2.80 -0.53
N LYS A 327 38.46 3.69 0.34
CA LYS A 327 39.90 3.80 0.66
C LYS A 327 40.44 2.54 1.34
N ALA A 328 39.70 1.99 2.30
CA ALA A 328 40.12 0.79 3.04
C ALA A 328 40.31 -0.43 2.14
N VAL A 329 39.50 -0.56 1.07
CA VAL A 329 39.63 -1.65 0.09
C VAL A 329 40.57 -1.32 -1.08
N GLY A 330 41.24 -0.16 -1.05
CA GLY A 330 42.23 0.23 -2.06
C GLY A 330 41.65 0.62 -3.42
N LEU A 331 40.36 0.97 -3.51
CA LEU A 331 39.77 1.43 -4.77
C LEU A 331 40.06 2.91 -4.99
N GLU A 332 40.43 3.30 -6.21
CA GLU A 332 40.61 4.70 -6.58
C GLU A 332 39.27 5.40 -6.86
N ASN A 333 39.30 6.72 -7.08
CA ASN A 333 38.10 7.46 -7.47
C ASN A 333 37.64 7.07 -8.89
N SER A 334 38.60 6.77 -9.78
CA SER A 334 38.40 6.30 -11.16
C SER A 334 37.67 4.95 -11.23
N ASP A 335 37.82 4.10 -10.21
CA ASP A 335 37.16 2.78 -10.12
C ASP A 335 35.67 2.88 -9.73
N CYS A 336 35.21 4.06 -9.31
CA CYS A 336 33.87 4.27 -8.78
C CYS A 336 33.11 5.36 -9.56
N LYS A 337 31.80 5.19 -9.70
CA LYS A 337 30.91 6.26 -10.22
C LYS A 337 30.17 6.96 -9.09
N PRO A 338 29.92 8.27 -9.16
CA PRO A 338 29.06 8.95 -8.20
C PRO A 338 27.60 8.47 -8.33
N ILE A 339 26.97 8.11 -7.21
CA ILE A 339 25.57 7.68 -7.15
C ILE A 339 24.83 8.36 -6.00
N LEU A 340 23.58 8.73 -6.25
CA LEU A 340 22.62 9.13 -5.23
C LEU A 340 22.06 7.88 -4.54
N ALA A 341 22.66 7.51 -3.41
CA ALA A 341 22.23 6.33 -2.65
C ALA A 341 21.00 6.56 -1.79
N LYS A 342 20.90 7.74 -1.15
CA LYS A 342 19.81 8.13 -0.25
C LYS A 342 19.38 9.56 -0.54
N LEU A 343 18.08 9.82 -0.41
CA LEU A 343 17.51 11.14 -0.71
C LEU A 343 18.06 12.26 0.17
N VAL A 344 18.56 11.95 1.38
CA VAL A 344 19.16 12.95 2.28
C VAL A 344 20.35 13.68 1.66
N ALA A 345 21.02 13.07 0.67
CA ALA A 345 22.10 13.71 -0.08
C ALA A 345 21.61 14.79 -1.06
N ALA A 346 20.29 14.84 -1.34
CA ALA A 346 19.65 15.81 -2.23
C ALA A 346 18.67 16.71 -1.44
N PRO A 347 19.20 17.72 -0.70
CA PRO A 347 18.37 18.54 0.19
C PRO A 347 17.47 19.52 -0.58
N GLY A 348 17.91 20.02 -1.73
CA GLY A 348 17.23 21.05 -2.53
C GLY A 348 16.25 20.53 -3.59
N ALA A 349 15.94 21.39 -4.56
CA ALA A 349 15.24 21.11 -5.81
C ALA A 349 16.19 20.68 -6.94
N SER A 350 17.51 20.80 -6.73
CA SER A 350 18.57 20.31 -7.62
C SER A 350 19.64 19.61 -6.80
N LEU A 351 20.26 18.57 -7.37
CA LEU A 351 21.40 17.86 -6.78
C LEU A 351 22.67 18.18 -7.58
N THR A 352 23.70 18.68 -6.90
CA THR A 352 25.02 18.91 -7.50
C THR A 352 26.08 17.97 -6.95
N LEU A 353 27.23 17.88 -7.62
CA LEU A 353 28.41 17.15 -7.13
C LEU A 353 28.94 17.74 -5.82
N GLN A 354 28.74 19.04 -5.56
CA GLN A 354 29.08 19.65 -4.28
C GLN A 354 28.19 19.11 -3.14
N ASP A 355 26.89 18.91 -3.40
CA ASP A 355 25.99 18.28 -2.44
C ASP A 355 26.38 16.82 -2.17
N HIS A 356 26.73 16.09 -3.24
CA HIS A 356 27.21 14.71 -3.14
C HIS A 356 28.51 14.61 -2.33
N ALA A 357 29.50 15.46 -2.61
CA ALA A 357 30.76 15.50 -1.87
C ALA A 357 30.55 15.82 -0.38
N ARG A 358 29.66 16.77 -0.06
CA ARG A 358 29.29 17.07 1.33
C ARG A 358 28.63 15.86 2.02
N TYR A 359 27.77 15.13 1.31
CA TYR A 359 27.14 13.93 1.85
C TYR A 359 28.17 12.83 2.14
N LEU A 360 29.13 12.61 1.24
CA LEU A 360 30.23 11.67 1.44
C LEU A 360 31.09 12.05 2.65
N ALA A 361 31.41 13.34 2.82
CA ALA A 361 32.18 13.84 3.96
C ALA A 361 31.50 13.59 5.32
N LEU A 362 30.16 13.46 5.32
CA LEU A 362 29.36 13.10 6.51
C LEU A 362 29.22 11.57 6.71
N GLY A 363 30.04 10.76 6.02
CA GLY A 363 29.97 9.29 6.09
C GLY A 363 28.86 8.68 5.23
N GLY A 364 28.29 9.47 4.31
CA GLY A 364 27.32 8.98 3.34
C GLY A 364 27.91 7.94 2.38
N ARG A 365 27.05 7.06 1.86
CA ARG A 365 27.41 6.12 0.80
C ARG A 365 27.11 6.75 -0.55
N GLY A 366 28.08 6.80 -1.47
CA GLY A 366 27.89 7.49 -2.75
C GLY A 366 28.85 7.09 -3.85
N HIS A 367 29.69 6.07 -3.62
CA HIS A 367 30.57 5.50 -4.63
C HIS A 367 29.99 4.17 -5.13
N LEU A 368 29.55 4.14 -6.38
CA LEU A 368 29.09 2.93 -7.05
C LEU A 368 30.29 2.18 -7.63
N VAL A 369 30.48 0.95 -7.19
CA VAL A 369 31.36 -0.02 -7.85
C VAL A 369 30.59 -0.61 -9.02
N ASP A 370 31.06 -0.37 -10.25
CA ASP A 370 30.44 -0.84 -11.49
C ASP A 370 31.53 -1.33 -12.45
N SER A 371 31.58 -2.62 -12.75
CA SER A 371 32.58 -3.18 -13.67
C SER A 371 32.02 -4.30 -14.52
N ASP A 372 32.40 -4.28 -15.79
CA ASP A 372 32.19 -5.35 -16.76
C ASP A 372 33.32 -6.40 -16.73
N GLY A 373 34.29 -6.27 -15.82
CA GLY A 373 35.47 -7.13 -15.74
C GLY A 373 36.52 -6.87 -16.83
N LYS A 374 36.30 -5.89 -17.71
CA LYS A 374 37.24 -5.45 -18.76
C LYS A 374 37.76 -4.03 -18.50
N THR A 375 36.94 -3.22 -17.83
CA THR A 375 37.21 -1.83 -17.46
C THR A 375 37.42 -1.74 -15.95
N GLY A 376 38.63 -1.35 -15.54
CA GLY A 376 39.02 -1.12 -14.15
C GLY A 376 40.44 -1.57 -13.83
N GLY A 377 41.03 -1.00 -12.77
CA GLY A 377 42.37 -1.39 -12.30
C GLY A 377 42.38 -2.73 -11.53
N PRO A 378 43.55 -3.26 -11.15
CA PRO A 378 43.67 -4.49 -10.36
C PRO A 378 42.87 -4.47 -9.05
N GLY A 379 42.65 -3.28 -8.48
CA GLY A 379 41.87 -3.08 -7.25
C GLY A 379 40.40 -3.48 -7.38
N ILE A 380 39.74 -3.20 -8.51
CA ILE A 380 38.33 -3.56 -8.69
C ILE A 380 38.15 -5.06 -8.78
N GLU A 381 39.05 -5.76 -9.48
CA GLU A 381 38.98 -7.21 -9.64
C GLU A 381 39.22 -7.91 -8.30
N ALA A 382 40.23 -7.46 -7.55
CA ALA A 382 40.51 -7.96 -6.20
C ALA A 382 39.31 -7.74 -5.27
N TYR A 383 38.69 -6.57 -5.32
CA TYR A 383 37.50 -6.27 -4.53
C TYR A 383 36.30 -7.15 -4.91
N LEU A 384 36.03 -7.34 -6.22
CA LEU A 384 34.93 -8.19 -6.69
C LEU A 384 35.08 -9.66 -6.25
N LYS A 385 36.32 -10.17 -6.18
CA LYS A 385 36.61 -11.53 -5.66
C LYS A 385 36.31 -11.70 -4.17
N THR A 386 36.14 -10.62 -3.41
CA THR A 386 35.76 -10.70 -1.99
C THR A 386 34.28 -11.04 -1.79
N PHE A 387 33.46 -10.99 -2.83
CA PHE A 387 32.05 -11.34 -2.74
C PHE A 387 31.87 -12.87 -2.69
N PRO A 388 31.20 -13.45 -1.67
CA PRO A 388 31.05 -14.90 -1.54
C PRO A 388 30.25 -15.53 -2.69
N ASP A 389 30.76 -16.62 -3.27
CA ASP A 389 30.13 -17.31 -4.40
C ASP A 389 28.75 -17.89 -4.05
N GLU A 390 28.60 -18.49 -2.86
CA GLU A 390 27.30 -19.01 -2.39
C GLU A 390 26.22 -17.91 -2.32
N GLN A 391 26.59 -16.72 -1.82
CA GLN A 391 25.66 -15.58 -1.79
C GLN A 391 25.34 -15.09 -3.19
N ARG A 392 26.33 -15.08 -4.09
CA ARG A 392 26.16 -14.67 -5.48
C ARG A 392 25.12 -15.54 -6.20
N GLU A 393 25.12 -16.84 -5.96
CA GLU A 393 24.15 -17.78 -6.52
C GLU A 393 22.76 -17.70 -5.89
N SER A 394 22.63 -17.15 -4.68
CA SER A 394 21.32 -16.94 -4.04
C SER A 394 20.59 -15.69 -4.56
N ILE A 395 21.32 -14.66 -4.99
CA ILE A 395 20.76 -13.34 -5.32
C ILE A 395 20.12 -13.34 -6.70
N SER A 396 18.78 -13.27 -6.74
CA SER A 396 17.99 -13.32 -7.98
C SER A 396 18.34 -12.21 -8.99
N THR A 397 18.75 -11.02 -8.52
CA THR A 397 19.14 -9.91 -9.41
C THR A 397 20.43 -10.20 -10.16
N PHE A 398 21.36 -10.95 -9.57
CA PHE A 398 22.63 -11.29 -10.21
C PHE A 398 22.42 -12.27 -11.35
N LYS A 399 21.54 -13.26 -11.16
CA LYS A 399 21.14 -14.24 -12.19
C LYS A 399 20.55 -13.63 -13.46
N LYS A 400 19.92 -12.45 -13.33
CA LYS A 400 19.28 -11.75 -14.45
C LYS A 400 20.25 -10.90 -15.28
N ARG A 401 21.48 -10.68 -14.79
CA ARG A 401 22.50 -9.88 -15.49
C ARG A 401 23.42 -10.79 -16.28
N GLN A 402 23.86 -10.32 -17.45
CA GLN A 402 24.96 -10.96 -18.16
C GLN A 402 26.26 -10.92 -17.34
N ILE A 403 26.53 -9.78 -16.69
CA ILE A 403 27.67 -9.59 -15.79
C ILE A 403 27.12 -9.10 -14.45
N TRP A 404 27.25 -9.91 -13.40
CA TRP A 404 26.63 -9.65 -12.09
C TRP A 404 27.07 -8.32 -11.44
N SER A 405 28.34 -7.93 -11.68
CA SER A 405 29.00 -6.72 -11.18
C SER A 405 28.77 -5.48 -12.04
N LYS A 406 28.13 -5.62 -13.21
CA LYS A 406 27.74 -4.51 -14.07
C LYS A 406 26.34 -4.04 -13.71
N ILE A 407 26.25 -2.98 -12.92
CA ILE A 407 24.99 -2.46 -12.38
C ILE A 407 24.46 -1.31 -13.20
N ASP A 408 25.35 -0.40 -13.61
CA ASP A 408 24.98 0.79 -14.34
C ASP A 408 24.54 0.42 -15.76
N ASP A 409 23.36 0.93 -16.13
CA ASP A 409 22.77 0.73 -17.47
C ASP A 409 23.14 1.88 -18.43
N GLY A 410 23.97 2.83 -17.99
CA GLY A 410 24.46 3.96 -18.78
C GLY A 410 23.40 5.04 -19.02
N LYS A 411 22.20 4.92 -18.45
CA LYS A 411 21.09 5.86 -18.68
C LYS A 411 21.01 6.88 -17.55
N ILE A 412 21.56 8.06 -17.80
CA ILE A 412 21.56 9.19 -16.88
C ILE A 412 20.15 9.82 -16.84
N PRO A 413 19.49 9.90 -15.67
CA PRO A 413 18.21 10.57 -15.54
C PRO A 413 18.35 12.09 -15.50
N ASP A 414 17.34 12.80 -16.00
CA ASP A 414 17.29 14.28 -15.94
C ASP A 414 16.93 14.79 -14.55
N ALA A 415 16.18 13.97 -13.79
CA ALA A 415 15.77 14.28 -12.44
C ALA A 415 15.53 13.02 -11.59
N PHE A 416 15.41 13.20 -10.29
CA PHE A 416 15.08 12.16 -9.32
C PHE A 416 13.71 12.40 -8.69
N PHE A 417 13.01 11.31 -8.42
CA PHE A 417 11.73 11.30 -7.72
C PHE A 417 11.80 10.29 -6.57
N PRO A 418 11.61 10.67 -5.29
CA PRO A 418 11.73 9.72 -4.20
C PRO A 418 10.62 8.66 -4.22
N VAL A 419 10.90 7.46 -3.71
CA VAL A 419 9.86 6.40 -3.68
C VAL A 419 8.89 6.60 -2.52
N MET A 420 9.41 7.03 -1.36
CA MET A 420 8.66 7.16 -0.11
C MET A 420 8.81 8.56 0.49
N HIS A 421 7.69 9.12 0.96
CA HIS A 421 7.61 10.50 1.40
C HIS A 421 6.75 10.66 2.67
N GLN A 422 7.21 11.51 3.59
CA GLN A 422 6.39 11.95 4.71
C GLN A 422 5.52 13.17 4.35
N PHE A 423 6.03 14.08 3.54
CA PHE A 423 5.41 15.38 3.23
C PHE A 423 5.12 15.54 1.73
N GLY A 424 4.99 14.43 1.01
CA GLY A 424 4.77 14.40 -0.44
C GLY A 424 6.05 14.53 -1.28
N PRO A 425 5.92 14.39 -2.61
CA PRO A 425 7.04 14.24 -3.52
C PRO A 425 7.72 15.56 -3.86
N ARG A 426 8.94 15.45 -4.38
CA ARG A 426 9.69 16.54 -5.03
C ARG A 426 10.35 15.98 -6.27
N LEU A 427 10.52 16.82 -7.29
CA LEU A 427 11.32 16.50 -8.46
C LEU A 427 12.67 17.21 -8.31
N ILE A 428 13.75 16.44 -8.27
CA ILE A 428 15.09 16.95 -7.98
C ILE A 428 15.90 16.90 -9.28
N LEU A 429 16.23 18.06 -9.84
CA LEU A 429 17.00 18.13 -11.09
C LEU A 429 18.41 17.57 -10.91
N ASN A 430 18.94 16.94 -11.96
CA ASN A 430 20.22 16.24 -11.97
C ASN A 430 21.20 16.86 -13.00
N PRO A 431 21.62 18.13 -12.83
CA PRO A 431 22.49 18.80 -13.79
C PRO A 431 23.84 18.12 -13.99
N ASP A 432 24.36 17.44 -12.97
CA ASP A 432 25.69 16.82 -13.00
C ASP A 432 25.67 15.33 -13.39
N GLY A 433 24.51 14.81 -13.79
CA GLY A 433 24.41 13.49 -14.42
C GLY A 433 24.67 12.28 -13.51
N LEU A 434 24.26 12.33 -12.24
CA LEU A 434 24.37 11.19 -11.32
C LEU A 434 23.30 10.12 -11.62
N THR A 435 23.56 8.87 -11.22
CA THR A 435 22.52 7.83 -11.16
C THR A 435 21.99 7.66 -9.72
N CYS A 436 21.05 6.76 -9.47
CA CYS A 436 20.49 6.52 -8.13
C CYS A 436 20.16 5.05 -7.85
N THR A 437 20.02 4.70 -6.56
CA THR A 437 19.55 3.37 -6.13
C THR A 437 18.03 3.25 -6.26
N ASN A 438 17.50 2.02 -6.22
CA ASN A 438 16.07 1.73 -6.34
C ASN A 438 15.16 2.30 -5.21
N THR A 439 15.73 2.96 -4.20
CA THR A 439 14.96 3.73 -3.20
C THR A 439 14.52 5.10 -3.73
N ILE A 440 14.99 5.45 -4.92
CA ILE A 440 14.73 6.70 -5.64
C ILE A 440 14.42 6.31 -7.09
N HIS A 441 13.39 6.89 -7.67
CA HIS A 441 13.07 6.74 -9.07
C HIS A 441 13.87 7.72 -9.92
N ARG A 442 14.18 7.28 -11.13
CA ARG A 442 14.79 8.01 -12.23
C ARG A 442 13.69 8.65 -13.06
N VAL A 443 13.82 9.93 -13.36
CA VAL A 443 12.88 10.67 -14.20
C VAL A 443 13.59 11.10 -15.47
N TYR A 444 12.97 10.81 -16.61
CA TYR A 444 13.44 11.20 -17.93
C TYR A 444 12.37 12.06 -18.58
N PHE A 445 12.66 13.34 -18.81
CA PHE A 445 11.76 14.23 -19.51
C PHE A 445 11.64 13.81 -20.98
N LYS A 446 10.45 13.99 -21.57
CA LYS A 446 10.24 13.71 -22.99
C LYS A 446 10.88 14.81 -23.84
N GLU A 447 11.12 14.51 -25.12
CA GLU A 447 11.71 15.46 -26.08
C GLU A 447 10.95 16.79 -26.19
N SER A 448 9.64 16.80 -25.93
CA SER A 448 8.82 18.02 -25.86
C SER A 448 9.20 18.98 -24.71
N MET A 449 10.00 18.49 -23.76
CA MET A 449 10.55 19.20 -22.61
C MET A 449 12.07 19.30 -22.77
N SER A 450 12.55 20.03 -23.77
CA SER A 450 13.98 20.05 -24.14
C SER A 450 14.79 21.21 -23.55
N ILE A 451 14.14 22.14 -22.85
CA ILE A 451 14.80 23.34 -22.31
C ILE A 451 14.72 23.33 -20.78
N LEU A 452 15.85 23.64 -20.11
CA LEU A 452 15.99 23.69 -18.65
C LEU A 452 14.86 24.45 -17.94
N TYR A 453 14.37 25.53 -18.55
CA TYR A 453 13.21 26.30 -18.07
C TYR A 453 12.00 25.41 -17.79
N GLN A 454 11.68 24.46 -18.68
CA GLN A 454 10.51 23.60 -18.53
C GLN A 454 10.69 22.59 -17.39
N TRP A 455 11.92 22.11 -17.18
CA TRP A 455 12.26 21.21 -16.08
C TRP A 455 12.16 21.91 -14.72
N GLN A 456 12.65 23.15 -14.64
CA GLN A 456 12.49 23.99 -13.45
C GLN A 456 11.02 24.26 -13.16
N LEU A 457 10.21 24.53 -14.19
CA LEU A 457 8.78 24.76 -14.03
C LEU A 457 8.08 23.52 -13.47
N ALA A 458 8.39 22.33 -13.98
CA ALA A 458 7.86 21.06 -13.46
C ALA A 458 8.30 20.82 -12.00
N ALA A 459 9.57 21.09 -11.68
CA ALA A 459 10.11 20.94 -10.33
C ALA A 459 9.50 21.92 -9.31
N VAL A 460 9.13 23.13 -9.74
CA VAL A 460 8.35 24.07 -8.90
C VAL A 460 6.90 23.62 -8.81
N SER A 461 6.28 23.25 -9.92
CA SER A 461 4.85 22.92 -10.00
C SER A 461 4.47 21.75 -9.10
N ILE A 462 5.31 20.70 -9.05
CA ILE A 462 5.04 19.54 -8.19
C ILE A 462 4.98 19.91 -6.70
N LEU A 463 5.60 21.02 -6.28
CA LEU A 463 5.59 21.49 -4.90
C LEU A 463 4.31 22.23 -4.52
N THR A 464 3.47 22.60 -5.49
CA THR A 464 2.21 23.31 -5.22
C THR A 464 1.26 22.46 -4.37
N THR A 465 0.40 23.10 -3.59
CA THR A 465 -0.61 22.42 -2.77
C THR A 465 -1.54 21.52 -3.59
N PHE A 466 -1.81 21.88 -4.85
CA PHE A 466 -2.59 21.11 -5.82
C PHE A 466 -1.88 19.81 -6.19
N SER A 467 -0.62 19.89 -6.62
CA SER A 467 0.15 18.70 -7.00
C SER A 467 0.48 17.82 -5.81
N GLN A 468 0.73 18.42 -4.64
CA GLN A 468 0.89 17.67 -3.40
C GLN A 468 -0.39 16.96 -2.98
N LEU A 469 -1.56 17.57 -3.17
CA LEU A 469 -2.85 16.91 -2.95
C LEU A 469 -3.10 15.81 -3.98
N SER A 470 -2.81 16.06 -5.27
CA SER A 470 -2.86 15.03 -6.31
C SER A 470 -2.00 13.83 -5.96
N ALA A 471 -0.77 14.06 -5.47
CA ALA A 471 0.12 13.01 -5.01
C ALA A 471 -0.47 12.19 -3.84
N GLU A 472 -1.15 12.82 -2.87
CA GLU A 472 -1.83 12.08 -1.81
C GLU A 472 -3.03 11.26 -2.31
N LEU A 473 -3.70 11.72 -3.39
CA LEU A 473 -4.84 11.02 -4.00
C LEU A 473 -4.42 9.79 -4.79
N VAL A 474 -3.25 9.83 -5.44
CA VAL A 474 -2.74 8.72 -6.27
C VAL A 474 -1.72 7.84 -5.56
N GLY A 475 -1.17 8.23 -4.40
CA GLY A 475 -0.14 7.44 -3.69
C GLY A 475 -0.69 6.32 -2.79
N ARG A 476 0.14 5.31 -2.52
CA ARG A 476 -0.15 4.23 -1.55
C ARG A 476 0.22 4.65 -0.13
N ARG A 477 -0.57 4.23 0.85
CA ARG A 477 -0.37 4.52 2.27
C ARG A 477 0.12 3.27 2.98
N TYR A 478 1.22 3.40 3.69
CA TYR A 478 1.77 2.32 4.52
C TYR A 478 1.55 2.65 6.00
N GLY A 479 1.47 1.60 6.83
CA GLY A 479 0.98 1.64 8.21
C GLY A 479 1.59 2.69 9.16
N SER A 480 2.80 3.20 8.89
CA SER A 480 3.40 4.30 9.66
C SER A 480 2.93 5.71 9.23
N GLY A 481 2.04 5.77 8.24
CA GLY A 481 1.61 6.98 7.57
C GLY A 481 2.59 7.47 6.51
N VAL A 482 3.44 6.62 5.95
CA VAL A 482 4.31 6.94 4.81
C VAL A 482 3.53 6.87 3.50
N LEU A 483 3.77 7.84 2.60
CA LEU A 483 3.19 7.87 1.25
C LEU A 483 4.21 7.33 0.27
N LYS A 484 3.83 6.32 -0.51
CA LYS A 484 4.68 5.70 -1.52
C LYS A 484 4.08 5.90 -2.90
N HIS A 485 4.93 6.11 -3.89
CA HIS A 485 4.54 6.12 -5.30
C HIS A 485 5.40 5.12 -6.07
N GLU A 486 4.75 4.14 -6.69
CA GLU A 486 5.37 3.37 -7.76
C GLU A 486 5.46 4.21 -9.04
N PRO A 487 6.29 3.85 -10.04
CA PRO A 487 6.53 4.70 -11.20
C PRO A 487 5.26 5.17 -11.92
N ARG A 488 4.33 4.25 -12.21
CA ARG A 488 3.04 4.59 -12.84
C ARG A 488 2.20 5.54 -11.99
N GLU A 489 2.27 5.44 -10.66
CA GLU A 489 1.51 6.32 -9.76
C GLU A 489 2.13 7.70 -9.67
N ALA A 490 3.46 7.79 -9.75
CA ALA A 490 4.17 9.05 -9.87
C ALA A 490 3.80 9.75 -11.19
N GLU A 491 3.69 8.99 -12.28
CA GLU A 491 3.25 9.49 -13.60
C GLU A 491 1.80 10.02 -13.58
N GLU A 492 0.94 9.52 -12.71
CA GLU A 492 -0.45 9.99 -12.57
C GLU A 492 -0.58 11.29 -11.74
N ILE A 493 0.50 11.79 -11.14
CA ILE A 493 0.48 13.05 -10.39
C ILE A 493 0.22 14.22 -11.34
N MET A 494 -0.79 15.01 -11.03
CA MET A 494 -1.14 16.20 -11.81
C MET A 494 -0.34 17.42 -11.37
N ILE A 495 0.18 18.15 -12.36
CA ILE A 495 0.96 19.38 -12.21
C ILE A 495 0.41 20.48 -13.11
N LEU A 496 0.57 21.73 -12.71
CA LEU A 496 0.15 22.90 -13.48
C LEU A 496 1.37 23.55 -14.15
N LEU A 497 1.33 23.72 -15.47
CA LEU A 497 2.41 24.27 -16.28
C LEU A 497 1.97 25.56 -17.01
N PRO A 498 1.66 26.65 -16.27
CA PRO A 498 1.28 27.93 -16.89
C PRO A 498 2.47 28.60 -17.58
N LYS A 499 2.19 29.57 -18.45
CA LYS A 499 3.23 30.42 -19.04
C LYS A 499 3.78 31.40 -17.99
N VAL A 500 5.06 31.31 -17.69
CA VAL A 500 5.76 32.17 -16.71
C VAL A 500 7.00 32.80 -17.35
N LYS A 501 7.31 34.06 -17.05
CA LYS A 501 8.57 34.66 -17.54
C LYS A 501 9.79 33.91 -16.98
N ALA A 502 10.77 33.59 -17.83
CA ALA A 502 11.95 32.81 -17.44
C ALA A 502 12.73 33.41 -16.26
N SER A 503 12.92 34.73 -16.24
CA SER A 503 13.59 35.44 -15.14
C SER A 503 12.83 35.35 -13.82
N THR A 504 11.49 35.34 -13.86
CA THR A 504 10.65 35.17 -12.67
C THR A 504 10.73 33.74 -12.15
N LEU A 505 10.70 32.74 -13.05
CA LEU A 505 10.84 31.34 -12.69
C LEU A 505 12.21 31.05 -12.07
N ASP A 506 13.31 31.51 -12.67
CA ASP A 506 14.67 31.27 -12.15
C ASP A 506 14.83 31.86 -10.73
N LYS A 507 14.35 33.10 -10.50
CA LYS A 507 14.34 33.72 -9.17
C LYS A 507 13.55 32.90 -8.17
N ALA A 508 12.35 32.43 -8.55
CA ALA A 508 11.51 31.61 -7.69
C ALA A 508 12.14 30.24 -7.40
N PHE A 509 12.72 29.58 -8.42
CA PHE A 509 13.39 28.29 -8.30
C PHE A 509 14.54 28.36 -7.31
N ARG A 510 15.40 29.39 -7.39
CA ARG A 510 16.52 29.59 -6.44
C ARG A 510 16.04 29.83 -5.01
N ALA A 511 14.97 30.61 -4.83
CA ALA A 511 14.39 30.85 -3.51
C ALA A 511 13.77 29.58 -2.90
N ILE A 512 13.05 28.81 -3.71
CA ILE A 512 12.47 27.52 -3.33
C ILE A 512 13.58 26.51 -2.97
N ASP A 513 14.63 26.41 -3.79
CA ASP A 513 15.77 25.53 -3.54
C ASP A 513 16.44 25.87 -2.20
N LYS A 514 16.63 27.17 -1.90
CA LYS A 514 17.13 27.64 -0.60
C LYS A 514 16.23 27.20 0.56
N ASP A 515 14.92 27.39 0.46
CA ASP A 515 13.96 26.99 1.50
C ASP A 515 13.99 25.47 1.72
N LEU A 516 14.03 24.68 0.65
CA LEU A 516 14.14 23.22 0.73
C LEU A 516 15.44 22.77 1.39
N ARG A 517 16.57 23.41 1.08
CA ARG A 517 17.87 23.15 1.72
C ARG A 517 17.86 23.48 3.21
N ALA A 518 17.10 24.48 3.62
CA ALA A 518 16.85 24.80 5.03
C ALA A 518 15.79 23.89 5.69
N SER A 519 15.29 22.87 4.98
CA SER A 519 14.17 22.02 5.39
C SER A 519 12.83 22.74 5.62
N ASP A 520 12.71 24.01 5.16
CA ASP A 520 11.49 24.79 5.21
C ASP A 520 10.59 24.50 4.00
N ARG A 521 9.91 23.35 4.10
CA ARG A 521 8.99 22.88 3.05
C ARG A 521 7.73 23.74 2.94
N SER A 522 7.35 24.43 4.02
CA SER A 522 6.16 25.28 4.03
C SER A 522 6.39 26.50 3.17
N SER A 523 7.50 27.21 3.38
CA SER A 523 7.86 28.37 2.57
C SER A 523 8.08 27.99 1.11
N ALA A 524 8.76 26.88 0.84
CA ALA A 524 8.94 26.35 -0.52
C ALA A 524 7.59 26.13 -1.24
N MET A 525 6.62 25.48 -0.58
CA MET A 525 5.28 25.24 -1.11
C MET A 525 4.49 26.55 -1.31
N GLN A 526 4.56 27.50 -0.38
CA GLN A 526 3.89 28.79 -0.51
C GLN A 526 4.45 29.61 -1.68
N ARG A 527 5.77 29.59 -1.92
CA ARG A 527 6.39 30.23 -3.09
C ARG A 527 5.99 29.55 -4.39
N ALA A 528 5.90 28.22 -4.40
CA ALA A 528 5.43 27.46 -5.55
C ALA A 528 3.97 27.83 -5.88
N ASP A 529 3.09 27.84 -4.88
CA ASP A 529 1.69 28.27 -5.03
C ASP A 529 1.60 29.70 -5.57
N ALA A 530 2.35 30.64 -4.99
CA ALA A 530 2.35 32.04 -5.42
C ALA A 530 2.76 32.21 -6.90
N LEU A 531 3.78 31.47 -7.35
CA LEU A 531 4.23 31.53 -8.73
C LEU A 531 3.21 30.90 -9.69
N ILE A 532 2.83 29.66 -9.41
CA ILE A 532 2.04 28.83 -10.34
C ILE A 532 0.59 29.27 -10.35
N TYR A 533 -0.02 29.47 -9.18
CA TYR A 533 -1.41 29.94 -9.12
C TYR A 533 -1.52 31.41 -9.49
N GLY A 534 -0.53 32.26 -9.18
CA GLY A 534 -0.54 33.65 -9.66
C GLY A 534 -0.59 33.73 -11.19
N ALA A 535 0.11 32.82 -11.88
CA ALA A 535 0.08 32.73 -13.35
C ALA A 535 -1.16 32.01 -13.92
N THR A 536 -1.87 31.21 -13.11
CA THR A 536 -3.01 30.38 -13.59
C THR A 536 -4.37 30.95 -13.19
N LEU A 537 -4.48 31.56 -12.01
CA LEU A 537 -5.75 31.91 -11.34
C LEU A 537 -5.91 33.40 -11.05
N GLN A 538 -4.90 34.24 -11.36
CA GLN A 538 -4.92 35.68 -11.11
C GLN A 538 -5.35 36.01 -9.67
N ASP A 539 -6.34 36.87 -9.43
CA ASP A 539 -6.65 37.44 -8.10
C ASP A 539 -7.13 36.44 -7.04
N ASP A 540 -7.66 35.28 -7.43
CA ASP A 540 -8.20 34.27 -6.50
C ASP A 540 -7.14 33.33 -5.90
N TRP A 541 -5.89 33.44 -6.34
CA TRP A 541 -4.86 32.43 -6.07
C TRP A 541 -4.62 32.18 -4.58
N LYS A 542 -4.67 33.22 -3.73
CA LYS A 542 -4.46 33.12 -2.28
C LYS A 542 -5.56 32.32 -1.59
N ALA A 543 -6.81 32.57 -1.97
CA ALA A 543 -7.96 31.87 -1.40
C ALA A 543 -7.92 30.38 -1.77
N VAL A 544 -7.55 30.07 -3.02
CA VAL A 544 -7.38 28.70 -3.50
C VAL A 544 -6.23 28.00 -2.78
N SER A 545 -5.05 28.63 -2.68
CA SER A 545 -3.90 28.09 -1.94
C SER A 545 -4.22 27.80 -0.47
N ALA A 546 -4.88 28.73 0.22
CA ALA A 546 -5.27 28.55 1.62
C ALA A 546 -6.29 27.40 1.79
N ARG A 547 -7.20 27.22 0.83
CA ARG A 547 -8.18 26.13 0.86
C ARG A 547 -7.52 24.78 0.57
N LEU A 548 -6.69 24.68 -0.46
CA LEU A 548 -5.95 23.46 -0.78
C LEU A 548 -4.96 23.06 0.32
N SER A 549 -4.29 24.02 0.95
CA SER A 549 -3.42 23.78 2.11
C SER A 549 -4.16 23.08 3.25
N ARG A 550 -5.36 23.57 3.62
CA ARG A 550 -6.20 22.95 4.66
C ARG A 550 -6.65 21.54 4.29
N ILE A 551 -7.03 21.33 3.02
CA ILE A 551 -7.40 20.00 2.52
C ILE A 551 -6.21 19.04 2.62
N LEU A 552 -5.04 19.46 2.11
CA LEU A 552 -3.81 18.69 2.10
C LEU A 552 -3.37 18.31 3.52
N GLU A 553 -3.43 19.25 4.46
CA GLU A 553 -3.12 18.98 5.86
C GLU A 553 -4.09 17.97 6.47
N ARG A 554 -5.39 18.10 6.19
CA ARG A 554 -6.40 17.13 6.65
C ARG A 554 -6.14 15.73 6.08
N VAL A 555 -5.81 15.62 4.80
CA VAL A 555 -5.46 14.34 4.14
C VAL A 555 -4.20 13.74 4.77
N ARG A 556 -3.15 14.53 5.00
CA ARG A 556 -1.89 14.11 5.63
C ARG A 556 -2.09 13.66 7.08
N ARG A 557 -2.90 14.38 7.86
CA ARG A 557 -3.25 14.00 9.22
C ARG A 557 -3.97 12.66 9.23
N ARG A 558 -4.94 12.46 8.33
CA ARG A 558 -5.67 11.18 8.19
C ARG A 558 -4.82 10.02 7.70
N ARG A 559 -3.73 10.28 6.96
CA ARG A 559 -2.76 9.24 6.56
C ARG A 559 -1.97 8.70 7.76
N ARG A 560 -1.76 9.50 8.82
CA ARG A 560 -0.94 9.09 9.96
C ARG A 560 -1.81 8.36 11.01
N PRO A 561 -1.34 7.23 11.56
CA PRO A 561 -2.07 6.57 12.64
C PRO A 561 -2.17 7.46 13.87
N ASN A 562 -3.31 7.44 14.54
CA ASN A 562 -3.50 8.18 15.77
C ASN A 562 -2.73 7.49 16.91
N ARG A 563 -1.50 7.97 17.20
CA ARG A 563 -0.63 7.39 18.24
C ARG A 563 -1.06 7.74 19.68
N SER A 564 -2.08 8.59 19.85
CA SER A 564 -2.55 9.05 21.16
C SER A 564 -3.20 7.95 22.02
N LEU A 565 -3.65 6.84 21.43
CA LEU A 565 -4.22 5.71 22.18
C LEU A 565 -3.17 4.81 22.85
N LYS A 566 -1.87 4.97 22.55
CA LYS A 566 -0.79 4.19 23.19
C LYS A 566 -0.59 4.49 24.68
N LYS A 567 -1.05 5.64 25.19
CA LYS A 567 -0.78 6.05 26.58
C LYS A 567 -1.86 5.63 27.59
N ALA A 568 -2.99 5.08 27.14
CA ALA A 568 -4.09 4.73 28.04
C ALA A 568 -4.06 3.27 28.54
N SER A 569 -3.23 2.39 27.95
CA SER A 569 -3.22 0.95 28.27
C SER A 569 -2.00 0.47 29.08
N HIS A 570 -1.16 1.38 29.57
CA HIS A 570 -0.03 1.05 30.48
C HIS A 570 -0.19 1.71 31.86
N GLY A 571 -1.42 2.04 32.24
CA GLY A 571 -1.76 2.57 33.55
C GLY A 571 -2.79 1.68 34.23
N CYS A 572 -2.38 0.48 34.64
CA CYS A 572 -2.90 -0.26 35.79
C CYS A 572 -1.86 -1.31 36.19
#